data_AF-A0A952VY12-F1
#
_entry.id   AF-A0A952VY12-F1
#
_cell.length_a   1.000
_cell.length_b   1.000
_cell.length_c   1.000
_cell.angle_alpha   90.00
_cell.angle_beta   90.00
_cell.angle_gamma   90.00
#
_symmetry.space_group_name_H-M   'P 1'
#
loop_
_entity.id
_entity.type
_entity.pdbx_description
1 polymer ?
#
loop_
_entity_poly.entity_id
_entity_poly.type
_entity_poly.pdbx_seq_one_letter_code
_entity_poly.pdbx_strand_id
1 'polypeptide(L)'
;AKQSGINNFSLLIAHVLVPPAMETILSSPQNRIQGFLAAGHVCTVMGYEEYEALAQNYRVPIVVTGFEPLDVLEGIAMLVSQLEEERVGVENQYARSVCREGNPQARSIVSEVFEPAPRAWRGIGEIPASGLRLKSAYRVYDAELKFQRELSQLAEGKEDPECQSGLVLQGLLKPTDCPAFGIRCTPERPLGAPMVSSEGACAAYYRYRGPVKHDEQKGGVDRDQPKV
;
A
#
# COMPACT_ATOMS: atom_id res chain seq x y z
N ALA A 1 5.19 -2.53 -28.25
CA ALA A 1 6.65 -2.44 -28.52
C ALA A 1 7.17 -3.68 -29.26
N LYS A 2 7.16 -4.87 -28.64
CA LYS A 2 7.70 -6.11 -29.22
C LYS A 2 7.10 -6.50 -30.57
N GLN A 3 5.77 -6.56 -30.67
CA GLN A 3 5.08 -6.90 -31.92
C GLN A 3 5.40 -5.94 -33.07
N SER A 4 5.65 -4.67 -32.76
CA SER A 4 5.95 -3.61 -33.74
C SER A 4 7.46 -3.41 -33.97
N GLY A 5 8.34 -4.23 -33.36
CA GLY A 5 9.79 -4.10 -33.51
C GLY A 5 10.39 -2.78 -32.99
N ILE A 6 9.72 -2.13 -32.03
CA ILE A 6 10.18 -0.85 -31.46
C ILE A 6 11.34 -1.13 -30.51
N ASN A 7 12.50 -0.50 -30.74
CA ASN A 7 13.73 -0.76 -29.99
C ASN A 7 14.20 0.42 -29.11
N ASN A 8 13.65 1.62 -29.35
CA ASN A 8 13.89 2.84 -28.56
C ASN A 8 12.91 2.99 -27.39
N PHE A 9 12.25 1.91 -27.00
CA PHE A 9 11.38 1.84 -25.83
C PHE A 9 12.10 1.07 -24.72
N SER A 10 12.00 1.57 -23.49
CA SER A 10 12.53 0.92 -22.30
C SER A 10 11.61 1.23 -21.12
N LEU A 11 11.54 0.31 -20.16
CA LEU A 11 10.73 0.40 -18.96
C LEU A 11 11.62 0.21 -17.73
N LEU A 12 11.57 1.17 -16.80
CA LEU A 12 12.09 0.99 -15.46
C LEU A 12 11.00 0.35 -14.61
N ILE A 13 11.19 -0.89 -14.20
CA ILE A 13 10.13 -1.66 -13.55
C ILE A 13 10.04 -1.30 -12.07
N ALA A 14 8.86 -0.84 -11.65
CA ALA A 14 8.54 -0.59 -10.24
C ALA A 14 7.18 -1.19 -9.81
N HIS A 15 6.70 -2.18 -10.57
CA HIS A 15 5.45 -2.87 -10.27
C HIS A 15 5.58 -3.73 -9.01
N VAL A 16 4.50 -3.79 -8.24
CA VAL A 16 4.40 -4.53 -6.99
C VAL A 16 3.17 -5.42 -6.96
N LEU A 17 3.20 -6.45 -6.12
CA LEU A 17 2.11 -7.40 -5.87
C LEU A 17 1.54 -7.18 -4.47
N VAL A 18 0.22 -7.05 -4.38
CA VAL A 18 -0.48 -6.75 -3.12
C VAL A 18 -0.51 -7.94 -2.14
N PRO A 19 -0.84 -9.19 -2.56
CA PRO A 19 -0.94 -10.30 -1.61
C PRO A 19 0.34 -10.56 -0.79
N PRO A 20 1.56 -10.56 -1.38
CA PRO A 20 2.80 -10.72 -0.59
C PRO A 20 3.04 -9.61 0.44
N ALA A 21 2.63 -8.37 0.13
CA ALA A 21 2.72 -7.26 1.07
C ALA A 21 1.73 -7.42 2.23
N MET A 22 0.49 -7.85 1.93
CA MET A 22 -0.49 -8.17 2.96
C MET A 22 0.01 -9.30 3.86
N GLU A 23 0.58 -10.35 3.28
CA GLU A 23 1.16 -11.47 4.02
C GLU A 23 2.29 -11.03 4.95
N THR A 24 3.15 -10.11 4.50
CA THR A 24 4.23 -9.54 5.31
C THR A 24 3.70 -8.80 6.53
N ILE A 25 2.63 -8.01 6.35
CA ILE A 25 1.98 -7.29 7.45
C ILE A 25 1.31 -8.28 8.42
N LEU A 26 0.59 -9.27 7.90
CA LEU A 26 -0.10 -10.27 8.71
C LEU A 26 0.84 -11.15 9.52
N SER A 27 2.03 -11.44 8.97
CA SER A 27 3.09 -12.22 9.65
C SER A 27 3.85 -11.43 10.71
N SER A 28 3.68 -10.11 10.78
CA SER A 28 4.40 -9.28 11.74
C SER A 28 3.92 -9.53 13.18
N PRO A 29 4.82 -9.64 14.17
CA PRO A 29 4.42 -9.74 15.58
C PRO A 29 3.73 -8.46 16.09
N GLN A 30 3.87 -7.35 15.37
CA GLN A 30 3.20 -6.08 15.67
C GLN A 30 1.88 -5.92 14.91
N ASN A 31 1.42 -6.95 14.19
CA ASN A 31 0.17 -6.91 13.43
C ASN A 31 -1.02 -6.60 14.34
N ARG A 32 -1.86 -5.67 13.89
CA ARG A 32 -3.10 -5.26 14.56
C ARG A 32 -4.32 -5.33 13.64
N ILE A 33 -4.19 -5.90 12.45
CA ILE A 33 -5.25 -5.95 11.45
C ILE A 33 -6.15 -7.15 11.72
N GLN A 34 -7.45 -6.90 11.93
CA GLN A 34 -8.47 -7.94 12.08
C GLN A 34 -9.19 -8.26 10.78
N GLY A 35 -9.14 -7.37 9.78
CA GLY A 35 -9.86 -7.53 8.52
C GLY A 35 -9.34 -6.56 7.46
N PHE A 36 -9.54 -6.91 6.19
CA PHE A 36 -9.15 -6.06 5.06
C PHE A 36 -10.31 -5.65 4.18
N LEU A 37 -10.26 -4.41 3.69
CA LEU A 37 -10.98 -3.99 2.50
C LEU A 37 -10.00 -4.09 1.32
N ALA A 38 -10.18 -5.08 0.45
CA ALA A 38 -9.33 -5.28 -0.71
C ALA A 38 -9.67 -4.26 -1.82
N ALA A 39 -8.63 -3.75 -2.47
CA ALA A 39 -8.73 -2.68 -3.46
C ALA A 39 -9.42 -3.15 -4.75
N GLY A 40 -10.61 -2.63 -5.02
CA GLY A 40 -11.45 -3.04 -6.16
C GLY A 40 -10.74 -3.03 -7.51
N HIS A 41 -10.00 -1.98 -7.85
CA HIS A 41 -9.32 -1.89 -9.15
C HIS A 41 -8.24 -2.96 -9.37
N VAL A 42 -7.50 -3.33 -8.32
CA VAL A 42 -6.53 -4.43 -8.39
C VAL A 42 -7.27 -5.75 -8.60
N CYS A 43 -8.36 -5.95 -7.85
CA CYS A 43 -9.18 -7.16 -7.95
C CYS A 43 -9.90 -7.28 -9.30
N THR A 44 -10.26 -6.17 -9.96
CA THR A 44 -10.82 -6.20 -11.32
C THR A 44 -9.85 -6.82 -12.33
N VAL A 45 -8.54 -6.60 -12.14
CA VAL A 45 -7.51 -7.17 -13.02
C VAL A 45 -7.13 -8.58 -12.58
N MET A 46 -6.76 -8.75 -11.31
CA MET A 46 -6.14 -9.99 -10.80
C MET A 46 -7.16 -10.99 -10.25
N GLY A 47 -8.38 -10.55 -9.97
CA GLY A 47 -9.35 -11.32 -9.22
C GLY A 47 -9.08 -11.25 -7.73
N TYR A 48 -9.73 -12.14 -6.98
CA TYR A 48 -9.54 -12.26 -5.54
C TYR A 48 -9.25 -13.70 -5.08
N GLU A 49 -9.01 -14.63 -6.02
CA GLU A 49 -8.67 -16.03 -5.69
C GLU A 49 -7.48 -16.15 -4.73
N GLU A 50 -6.42 -15.36 -4.96
CA GLU A 50 -5.22 -15.38 -4.11
C GLU A 50 -5.52 -14.91 -2.67
N TYR A 51 -6.53 -14.07 -2.48
CA TYR A 51 -6.95 -13.61 -1.16
C TYR A 51 -7.67 -14.69 -0.35
N GLU A 52 -8.25 -15.71 -0.99
CA GLU A 52 -8.95 -16.78 -0.28
C GLU A 52 -7.97 -17.60 0.57
N ALA A 53 -6.82 -17.97 -0.01
CA ALA A 53 -5.78 -18.67 0.73
C ALA A 53 -5.24 -17.79 1.87
N LEU A 54 -5.03 -16.50 1.62
CA LEU A 54 -4.56 -15.55 2.62
C LEU A 54 -5.54 -15.43 3.79
N ALA A 55 -6.84 -15.27 3.51
CA ALA A 55 -7.88 -15.19 4.53
C ALA A 55 -7.90 -16.45 5.42
N GLN A 56 -7.82 -17.64 4.81
CA GLN A 56 -7.84 -18.90 5.54
C GLN A 56 -6.57 -19.12 6.38
N ASN A 57 -5.39 -18.83 5.82
CA ASN A 57 -4.11 -19.05 6.48
C ASN A 57 -3.94 -18.17 7.72
N TYR A 58 -4.36 -16.90 7.64
CA TYR A 58 -4.19 -15.93 8.73
C TYR A 58 -5.45 -15.74 9.57
N ARG A 59 -6.57 -16.41 9.24
CA ARG A 59 -7.88 -16.25 9.91
C ARG A 59 -8.34 -14.79 9.96
N VAL A 60 -8.12 -14.07 8.87
CA VAL A 60 -8.48 -12.65 8.73
C VAL A 60 -9.47 -12.50 7.56
N PRO A 61 -10.71 -12.06 7.81
CA PRO A 61 -11.69 -11.81 6.76
C PRO A 61 -11.26 -10.69 5.80
N ILE A 62 -11.66 -10.82 4.53
CA ILE A 62 -11.33 -9.87 3.46
C ILE A 62 -12.61 -9.55 2.67
N VAL A 63 -12.90 -8.27 2.45
CA VAL A 63 -14.01 -7.85 1.59
C VAL A 63 -13.46 -7.02 0.44
N VAL A 64 -13.71 -7.43 -0.80
CA VAL A 64 -13.40 -6.62 -1.99
C VAL A 64 -14.41 -5.49 -2.09
N THR A 65 -13.93 -4.25 -2.18
CA THR A 65 -14.78 -3.05 -2.17
C THR A 65 -14.53 -2.15 -3.37
N GLY A 66 -15.59 -1.43 -3.77
CA GLY A 66 -15.48 -0.30 -4.69
C GLY A 66 -14.94 0.97 -4.02
N PHE A 67 -15.10 2.11 -4.67
CA PHE A 67 -14.56 3.40 -4.21
C PHE A 67 -15.65 4.46 -4.00
N GLU A 68 -16.91 4.16 -4.33
CA GLU A 68 -18.01 5.05 -3.99
C GLU A 68 -18.25 5.01 -2.47
N PRO A 69 -18.72 6.11 -1.85
CA PRO A 69 -18.96 6.14 -0.41
C PRO A 69 -19.85 5.00 0.09
N LEU A 70 -20.87 4.61 -0.69
CA LEU A 70 -21.76 3.50 -0.36
C LEU A 70 -21.05 2.14 -0.48
N ASP A 71 -20.11 1.98 -1.42
CA ASP A 71 -19.33 0.75 -1.53
C ASP A 71 -18.47 0.51 -0.29
N VAL A 72 -17.81 1.58 0.17
CA VAL A 72 -16.96 1.54 1.35
C VAL A 72 -17.80 1.26 2.59
N LEU A 73 -18.96 1.91 2.74
CA LEU A 73 -19.85 1.68 3.88
C LEU A 73 -20.40 0.25 3.92
N GLU A 74 -20.88 -0.27 2.79
CA GLU A 74 -21.37 -1.65 2.69
C GLU A 74 -20.24 -2.65 2.92
N GLY A 75 -19.05 -2.41 2.35
CA GLY A 75 -17.88 -3.25 2.57
C GLY A 75 -17.43 -3.31 4.03
N ILE A 76 -17.47 -2.17 4.74
CA ILE A 76 -17.23 -2.12 6.18
C ILE A 76 -18.29 -2.94 6.93
N ALA A 77 -19.57 -2.77 6.59
CA ALA A 77 -20.66 -3.50 7.24
C ALA A 77 -20.51 -5.02 7.06
N MET A 78 -20.24 -5.48 5.84
CA MET A 78 -19.97 -6.90 5.54
C MET A 78 -18.78 -7.44 6.33
N LEU A 79 -17.68 -6.67 6.40
CA LEU A 79 -16.47 -7.07 7.13
C LEU A 79 -16.74 -7.16 8.64
N VAL A 80 -17.47 -6.20 9.21
CA VAL A 80 -17.85 -6.22 10.63
C VAL A 80 -18.75 -7.41 10.93
N SER A 81 -19.74 -7.70 10.08
CA SER A 81 -20.59 -8.89 10.26
C SER A 81 -19.78 -10.18 10.22
N GLN A 82 -18.79 -10.32 9.32
CA GLN A 82 -17.89 -11.47 9.33
C GLN A 82 -17.12 -11.61 10.64
N LEU A 83 -16.63 -10.50 11.19
CA LEU A 83 -15.92 -10.48 12.47
C LEU A 83 -16.82 -10.86 13.65
N GLU A 84 -18.04 -10.33 13.71
CA GLU A 84 -19.01 -10.65 14.78
C GLU A 84 -19.51 -12.09 14.72
N GLU A 85 -19.59 -12.66 13.52
CA GLU A 85 -20.03 -14.04 13.28
C GLU A 85 -18.86 -15.06 13.30
N GLU A 86 -17.64 -14.60 13.59
CA GLU A 86 -16.40 -15.40 13.54
C GLU A 86 -16.19 -16.13 12.19
N ARG A 87 -16.73 -15.57 11.10
CA ARG A 87 -16.61 -16.12 9.76
C ARG A 87 -15.33 -15.63 9.09
N VAL A 88 -14.60 -16.57 8.51
CA VAL A 88 -13.39 -16.30 7.72
C VAL A 88 -13.66 -16.63 6.27
N GLY A 89 -13.48 -15.64 5.40
CA GLY A 89 -13.62 -15.81 3.97
C GLY A 89 -13.32 -14.52 3.22
N VAL A 90 -13.48 -14.60 1.89
CA VAL A 90 -13.45 -13.44 1.01
C VAL A 90 -14.87 -13.20 0.50
N GLU A 91 -15.39 -11.99 0.70
CA GLU A 91 -16.65 -11.55 0.08
C GLU A 91 -16.38 -10.44 -0.93
N ASN A 92 -17.26 -10.32 -1.92
CA ASN A 92 -17.10 -9.37 -3.02
C ASN A 92 -18.28 -8.38 -3.05
N GLN A 93 -18.12 -7.25 -2.37
CA GLN A 93 -19.06 -6.13 -2.44
C GLN A 93 -19.05 -5.49 -3.84
N TYR A 94 -17.90 -5.50 -4.51
CA TYR A 94 -17.72 -4.86 -5.82
C TYR A 94 -18.05 -5.77 -7.02
N ALA A 95 -19.07 -6.64 -6.86
CA ALA A 95 -19.44 -7.67 -7.83
C ALA A 95 -19.82 -7.14 -9.23
N ARG A 96 -20.19 -5.86 -9.35
CA ARG A 96 -20.44 -5.21 -10.65
C ARG A 96 -19.19 -5.02 -11.51
N SER A 97 -18.00 -5.07 -10.91
CA SER A 97 -16.71 -4.79 -11.57
C SER A 97 -15.64 -5.86 -11.33
N VAL A 98 -15.85 -6.77 -10.37
CA VAL A 98 -14.85 -7.76 -9.97
C VAL A 98 -15.42 -9.16 -10.12
N CYS A 99 -14.76 -9.99 -10.92
CA CYS A 99 -14.95 -11.44 -10.96
C CYS A 99 -13.90 -12.14 -10.10
N ARG A 100 -14.20 -13.36 -9.65
CA ARG A 100 -13.31 -14.16 -8.80
C ARG A 100 -11.94 -14.34 -9.45
N GLU A 101 -11.93 -14.75 -10.71
CA GLU A 101 -10.75 -14.96 -11.55
C GLU A 101 -10.13 -13.66 -12.12
N GLY A 102 -10.76 -12.50 -11.89
CA GLY A 102 -10.31 -11.23 -12.45
C GLY A 102 -10.54 -11.13 -13.95
N ASN A 103 -9.58 -10.52 -14.65
CA ASN A 103 -9.59 -10.38 -16.10
C ASN A 103 -8.58 -11.36 -16.72
N PRO A 104 -9.03 -12.48 -17.34
CA PRO A 104 -8.14 -13.50 -17.87
C PRO A 104 -7.17 -12.98 -18.94
N GLN A 105 -7.62 -12.06 -19.79
CA GLN A 105 -6.80 -11.49 -20.86
C GLN A 105 -5.68 -10.61 -20.28
N ALA A 106 -6.00 -9.73 -19.31
CA ALA A 106 -5.01 -8.89 -18.66
C ALA A 106 -4.00 -9.73 -17.88
N ARG A 107 -4.46 -10.73 -17.11
CA ARG A 107 -3.60 -11.69 -16.39
C ARG A 107 -2.67 -12.41 -17.35
N SER A 108 -3.16 -12.89 -18.49
CA SER A 108 -2.34 -13.56 -19.51
C SER A 108 -1.21 -12.65 -20.01
N ILE A 109 -1.49 -11.38 -20.29
CA ILE A 109 -0.48 -10.43 -20.75
C ILE A 109 0.56 -10.16 -19.66
N VAL A 110 0.12 -9.95 -18.42
CA VAL A 110 1.02 -9.74 -17.28
C VAL A 110 1.93 -10.96 -17.10
N SER A 111 1.37 -12.17 -17.09
CA SER A 111 2.13 -13.42 -16.97
C SER A 111 3.03 -13.70 -18.18
N GLU A 112 2.69 -13.23 -19.37
CA GLU A 112 3.55 -13.35 -20.55
C GLU A 112 4.81 -12.47 -20.44
N VAL A 113 4.63 -11.24 -19.97
CA VAL A 113 5.68 -10.21 -19.99
C VAL A 113 6.54 -10.22 -18.72
N PHE A 114 5.93 -10.52 -17.57
CA PHE A 114 6.54 -10.38 -16.26
C PHE A 114 6.61 -11.70 -15.50
N GLU A 115 7.52 -11.74 -14.53
CA GLU A 115 7.62 -12.79 -13.52
C GLU A 115 7.83 -12.17 -12.12
N PRO A 116 7.37 -12.84 -11.04
CA PRO A 116 7.60 -12.39 -9.68
C PRO A 116 9.08 -12.27 -9.32
N ALA A 117 9.43 -11.26 -8.53
CA ALA A 117 10.77 -11.04 -8.02
C ALA A 117 10.74 -10.39 -6.63
N PRO A 118 11.83 -10.48 -5.84
CA PRO A 118 11.97 -9.69 -4.62
C PRO A 118 11.87 -8.19 -4.93
N ARG A 119 11.30 -7.42 -4.01
CA ARG A 119 11.19 -5.98 -4.16
C ARG A 119 11.33 -5.27 -2.83
N ALA A 120 12.11 -4.19 -2.82
CA ALA A 120 12.14 -3.25 -1.71
C ALA A 120 10.85 -2.42 -1.67
N TRP A 121 10.10 -2.56 -0.58
CA TRP A 121 8.96 -1.73 -0.23
C TRP A 121 9.41 -0.62 0.71
N ARG A 122 9.07 0.61 0.32
CA ARG A 122 9.48 1.80 1.03
C ARG A 122 8.96 1.78 2.47
N GLY A 123 9.86 1.85 3.46
CA GLY A 123 9.52 1.80 4.88
C GLY A 123 9.07 0.43 5.43
N ILE A 124 9.14 -0.65 4.63
CA ILE A 124 8.87 -2.03 5.08
C ILE A 124 10.13 -2.90 4.92
N GLY A 125 10.88 -2.71 3.84
CA GLY A 125 12.06 -3.50 3.50
C GLY A 125 11.85 -4.37 2.27
N GLU A 126 12.78 -5.27 2.01
CA GLU A 126 12.64 -6.22 0.90
C GLU A 126 11.62 -7.31 1.23
N ILE A 127 10.63 -7.49 0.35
CA ILE A 127 9.62 -8.53 0.48
C ILE A 127 9.82 -9.55 -0.67
N PRO A 128 9.96 -10.86 -0.36
CA PRO A 128 10.08 -11.90 -1.38
C PRO A 128 8.88 -11.93 -2.33
N ALA A 129 9.16 -12.15 -3.62
CA ALA A 129 8.13 -12.32 -4.66
C ALA A 129 7.03 -11.24 -4.67
N SER A 130 7.35 -10.02 -4.23
CA SER A 130 6.39 -8.92 -4.08
C SER A 130 6.50 -7.86 -5.17
N GLY A 131 7.46 -8.00 -6.09
CA GLY A 131 7.60 -7.19 -7.28
C GLY A 131 7.41 -8.02 -8.54
N LEU A 132 7.35 -7.32 -9.66
CA LEU A 132 7.48 -7.92 -10.98
C LEU A 132 8.79 -7.48 -11.62
N ARG A 133 9.38 -8.35 -12.45
CA ARG A 133 10.46 -8.01 -13.36
C ARG A 133 10.16 -8.54 -14.76
N LEU A 134 10.80 -7.98 -15.78
CA LEU A 134 10.63 -8.46 -17.15
C LEU A 134 11.22 -9.86 -17.30
N LYS A 135 10.48 -10.75 -17.97
CA LYS A 135 11.01 -12.06 -18.37
C LYS A 135 12.15 -11.91 -19.36
N SER A 136 13.00 -12.95 -19.46
CA SER A 136 14.16 -12.98 -20.36
C SER A 136 13.82 -12.63 -21.82
N ALA A 137 12.66 -13.07 -22.32
CA ALA A 137 12.14 -12.78 -23.66
C ALA A 137 11.78 -11.29 -23.90
N TYR A 138 11.81 -10.48 -22.84
CA TYR A 138 11.51 -9.04 -22.84
C TYR A 138 12.68 -8.20 -22.32
N ARG A 139 13.84 -8.80 -22.00
CA ARG A 139 15.02 -8.10 -21.44
C ARG A 139 15.50 -6.90 -22.27
N VAL A 140 15.24 -6.92 -23.58
CA VAL A 140 15.58 -5.81 -24.49
C VAL A 140 14.76 -4.55 -24.21
N TYR A 141 13.80 -4.59 -23.28
CA TYR A 141 13.04 -3.44 -22.82
C TYR A 141 13.40 -3.02 -21.39
N ASP A 142 14.27 -3.76 -20.71
CA ASP A 142 14.62 -3.50 -19.33
C ASP A 142 15.58 -2.30 -19.22
N ALA A 143 15.10 -1.21 -18.62
CA ALA A 143 15.90 -0.01 -18.43
C ALA A 143 17.02 -0.21 -17.39
N GLU A 144 16.82 -1.04 -16.36
CA GLU A 144 17.84 -1.30 -15.34
C GLU A 144 19.04 -1.99 -15.97
N LEU A 145 18.79 -2.95 -16.87
CA LEU A 145 19.86 -3.65 -17.60
C LEU A 145 20.52 -2.76 -18.66
N LYS A 146 19.74 -1.99 -19.42
CA LYS A 146 20.27 -1.14 -20.51
C LYS A 146 21.15 0.00 -19.99
N PHE A 147 20.76 0.60 -18.87
CA PHE A 147 21.39 1.80 -18.33
C PHE A 147 22.06 1.53 -16.98
N GLN A 148 22.46 0.27 -16.74
CA GLN A 148 23.01 -0.16 -15.44
C GLN A 148 24.20 0.70 -15.01
N ARG A 149 25.07 1.06 -15.96
CA ARG A 149 26.27 1.87 -15.70
C ARG A 149 25.93 3.29 -15.27
N GLU A 150 24.94 3.90 -15.88
CA GLU A 150 24.46 5.24 -15.56
C GLU A 150 23.75 5.23 -14.21
N LEU A 151 22.87 4.24 -14.00
CA LEU A 151 22.13 4.07 -12.75
C LEU A 151 23.06 3.80 -11.57
N SER A 152 24.13 3.02 -11.75
CA SER A 152 25.09 2.73 -10.68
C SER A 152 25.92 3.95 -10.24
N GLN A 153 25.92 5.03 -11.02
CA GLN A 153 26.59 6.28 -10.68
C GLN A 153 25.68 7.26 -9.93
N LEU A 154 24.36 7.00 -9.91
CA LEU A 154 23.43 7.83 -9.17
C LEU A 154 23.56 7.55 -7.67
N ALA A 155 23.47 8.61 -6.87
CA ALA A 155 23.37 8.44 -5.43
C ALA A 155 22.06 7.72 -5.08
N GLU A 156 22.12 6.74 -4.17
CA GLU A 156 20.92 6.14 -3.62
C GLU A 156 20.05 7.21 -2.96
N GLY A 157 18.76 7.23 -3.32
CA GLY A 157 17.80 8.11 -2.70
C GLY A 157 17.62 7.74 -1.23
N LYS A 158 18.16 8.54 -0.33
CA LYS A 158 17.94 8.38 1.12
C LYS A 158 16.60 8.97 1.51
N GLU A 159 15.86 8.24 2.33
CA GLU A 159 14.73 8.81 3.04
C GLU A 159 15.21 9.83 4.06
N ASP A 160 14.38 10.86 4.27
CA ASP A 160 14.59 11.76 5.38
C ASP A 160 14.48 10.95 6.68
N PRO A 161 15.49 10.99 7.57
CA PRO A 161 15.51 10.15 8.78
C PRO A 161 14.38 10.49 9.76
N GLU A 162 13.75 11.65 9.65
CA GLU A 162 12.58 12.02 10.44
C GLU A 162 11.28 11.42 9.90
N CYS A 163 11.29 10.88 8.67
CA CYS A 163 10.10 10.36 8.03
C CYS A 163 9.67 9.01 8.62
N GLN A 164 8.54 9.00 9.32
CA GLN A 164 7.95 7.76 9.87
C GLN A 164 6.95 7.08 8.92
N SER A 165 7.13 7.28 7.60
CA SER A 165 6.18 6.78 6.59
C SER A 165 6.03 5.25 6.60
N GLY A 166 7.09 4.51 6.92
CA GLY A 166 7.02 3.05 7.07
C GLY A 166 6.01 2.59 8.12
N LEU A 167 5.97 3.27 9.28
CA LEU A 167 5.01 2.96 10.34
C LEU A 167 3.57 3.31 9.93
N VAL A 168 3.39 4.37 9.14
CA VAL A 168 2.08 4.74 8.58
C VAL A 168 1.60 3.69 7.58
N LEU A 169 2.47 3.25 6.67
CA LEU A 169 2.12 2.25 5.65
C LEU A 169 1.83 0.86 6.26
N GLN A 170 2.43 0.55 7.41
CA GLN A 170 2.15 -0.68 8.18
C GLN A 170 0.90 -0.56 9.07
N GLY A 171 0.25 0.61 9.14
CA GLY A 171 -0.90 0.85 10.01
C GLY A 171 -0.56 0.96 11.50
N LEU A 172 0.72 1.12 11.86
CA LEU A 172 1.21 1.23 13.23
C LEU A 172 1.14 2.67 13.77
N LEU A 173 1.13 3.66 12.88
CA LEU A 173 1.10 5.09 13.21
C LEU A 173 0.07 5.81 12.33
N LYS A 174 -0.76 6.70 12.89
CA LYS A 174 -1.58 7.59 12.06
C LYS A 174 -0.71 8.74 11.54
N PRO A 175 -0.97 9.30 10.34
CA PRO A 175 -0.24 10.47 9.86
C PRO A 175 -0.20 11.63 10.86
N THR A 176 -1.29 11.87 11.59
CA THR A 176 -1.41 12.92 12.61
C THR A 176 -0.56 12.69 13.86
N ASP A 177 -0.12 11.45 14.09
CA ASP A 177 0.72 11.09 15.22
C ASP A 177 2.22 11.20 14.86
N CYS A 178 2.55 11.50 13.59
CA CYS A 178 3.92 11.74 13.15
C CYS A 178 4.36 13.18 13.51
N PRO A 179 5.47 13.36 14.25
CA PRO A 179 5.91 14.69 14.72
C PRO A 179 6.20 15.72 13.61
N ALA A 180 6.53 15.25 12.40
CA ALA A 180 6.82 16.12 11.27
C ALA A 180 5.55 16.53 10.49
N PHE A 181 4.43 15.82 10.66
CA PHE A 181 3.24 15.97 9.85
C PHE A 181 2.61 17.35 9.98
N GLY A 182 2.42 18.02 8.84
CA GLY A 182 1.80 19.34 8.77
C GLY A 182 2.64 20.50 9.32
N ILE A 183 3.84 20.21 9.82
CA ILE A 183 4.81 21.20 10.33
C ILE A 183 5.99 21.31 9.37
N ARG A 184 6.89 20.31 9.40
CA ARG A 184 8.05 20.23 8.50
C ARG A 184 7.76 19.43 7.24
N CYS A 185 6.79 18.52 7.30
CA CYS A 185 6.31 17.69 6.21
C CYS A 185 4.94 18.20 5.75
N THR A 186 4.90 18.89 4.62
CA THR A 186 3.67 19.37 3.97
C THR A 186 3.68 18.96 2.48
N PRO A 187 2.57 19.10 1.74
CA PRO A 187 2.58 18.85 0.30
C PRO A 187 3.62 19.69 -0.47
N GLU A 188 3.85 20.94 -0.03
CA GLU A 188 4.84 21.85 -0.63
C GLU A 188 6.28 21.50 -0.22
N ARG A 189 6.46 20.93 0.97
CA ARG A 189 7.76 20.48 1.50
C ARG A 189 7.64 19.06 2.07
N PRO A 190 7.55 18.03 1.21
CA PRO A 190 7.32 16.67 1.66
C PRO A 190 8.63 16.01 2.13
N LEU A 191 8.59 15.34 3.28
CA LEU A 191 9.72 14.55 3.79
C LEU A 191 9.71 13.09 3.29
N GLY A 192 8.58 12.59 2.79
CA GLY A 192 8.45 11.21 2.33
C GLY A 192 7.34 10.99 1.31
N ALA A 193 7.42 9.85 0.61
CA ALA A 193 6.54 9.54 -0.52
C ALA A 193 5.03 9.62 -0.21
N PRO A 194 4.53 9.21 0.97
CA PRO A 194 3.10 9.33 1.26
C PRO A 194 2.58 10.76 1.42
N MET A 195 3.44 11.78 1.51
CA MET A 195 3.04 13.20 1.45
C MET A 195 3.08 13.76 0.01
N VAL A 196 3.84 13.12 -0.89
CA VAL A 196 3.95 13.50 -2.31
C VAL A 196 2.82 12.90 -3.15
N SER A 197 2.49 11.63 -2.90
CA SER A 197 1.55 10.87 -3.71
C SER A 197 0.11 11.35 -3.51
N SER A 198 -0.66 11.46 -4.60
CA SER A 198 -2.10 11.71 -4.54
C SER A 198 -2.88 10.58 -3.87
N GLU A 199 -2.31 9.37 -3.83
CA GLU A 199 -2.85 8.20 -3.12
C GLU A 199 -2.21 8.02 -1.73
N GLY A 200 -1.29 8.90 -1.35
CA GLY A 200 -0.55 8.81 -0.10
C GLY A 200 -1.42 9.11 1.11
N ALA A 201 -1.36 8.24 2.12
CA ALA A 201 -2.11 8.40 3.35
C ALA A 201 -1.83 9.75 4.05
N CYS A 202 -0.58 10.21 4.08
CA CYS A 202 -0.24 11.50 4.69
C CYS A 202 -0.85 12.67 3.90
N ALA A 203 -0.72 12.69 2.58
CA ALA A 203 -1.33 13.72 1.74
C ALA A 203 -2.86 13.76 1.89
N ALA A 204 -3.51 12.60 1.93
CA ALA A 204 -4.95 12.49 2.14
C ALA A 204 -5.38 13.05 3.51
N TYR A 205 -4.68 12.69 4.59
CA TYR A 205 -4.94 13.23 5.92
C TYR A 205 -4.75 14.75 5.96
N TYR A 206 -3.68 15.26 5.35
CA TYR A 206 -3.40 16.69 5.33
C TYR A 206 -4.52 17.45 4.61
N ARG A 207 -4.96 16.95 3.45
CA ARG A 207 -6.01 17.57 2.63
C ARG A 207 -7.38 17.60 3.32
N TYR A 208 -7.78 16.51 3.97
CA TYR A 208 -9.16 16.35 4.46
C TYR A 208 -9.34 16.55 5.97
N ARG A 209 -8.27 16.48 6.77
CA ARG A 209 -8.32 16.72 8.22
C ARG A 209 -7.56 17.96 8.68
N GLY A 210 -6.69 18.54 7.84
CA GLY A 210 -5.84 19.66 8.18
C GLY A 210 -4.69 19.30 9.14
N PRO A 211 -3.70 20.19 9.32
CA PRO A 211 -2.65 20.01 10.31
C PRO A 211 -3.25 20.08 11.72
N VAL A 212 -2.97 19.07 12.56
CA VAL A 212 -3.36 19.08 13.96
C VAL A 212 -2.51 20.14 14.68
N LYS A 213 -3.16 21.12 15.31
CA LYS A 213 -2.46 22.01 16.25
C LYS A 213 -2.06 21.16 17.45
N HIS A 214 -0.76 20.87 17.61
CA HIS A 214 -0.27 20.38 18.89
C HIS A 214 -0.39 21.54 19.88
N ASP A 215 -1.39 21.50 20.77
CA ASP A 215 -1.48 22.46 21.87
C ASP A 215 -0.23 22.33 22.75
N GLU A 216 0.63 23.33 22.68
CA GLU A 216 1.68 23.61 23.66
C GLU A 216 1.04 24.06 24.99
N GLN A 217 0.35 23.18 25.70
CA GLN A 217 -0.09 23.46 27.08
C GLN A 217 -0.03 22.23 27.97
N LYS A 218 1.18 21.96 28.50
CA LYS A 218 1.38 21.54 29.90
C LYS A 218 2.66 22.18 30.46
N GLY A 219 2.69 23.52 30.46
CA GLY A 219 3.52 24.31 31.37
C GLY A 219 2.77 24.41 32.71
N GLY A 220 3.43 24.02 33.80
CA GLY A 220 2.82 23.83 35.11
C GLY A 220 2.17 25.07 35.70
N VAL A 221 1.14 24.83 36.53
CA VAL A 221 0.87 25.66 37.69
C VAL A 221 0.64 24.73 38.88
N ASP A 222 1.48 24.97 39.86
CA ASP A 222 1.54 24.49 41.22
C ASP A 222 0.16 24.31 41.87
N ARG A 223 -0.11 23.13 42.42
CA ARG A 223 -1.26 22.90 43.31
C ARG A 223 -0.76 23.06 44.74
N ASP A 224 -0.65 24.30 45.17
CA ASP A 224 -0.50 24.63 46.58
C ASP A 224 -1.46 25.77 46.93
N GLN A 225 -2.52 25.43 47.69
CA GLN A 225 -3.13 26.18 48.80
C GLN A 225 -4.62 25.87 49.06
N PRO A 226 -5.11 26.07 50.31
CA PRO A 226 -5.99 25.11 50.98
C PRO A 226 -7.45 25.55 51.15
N LYS A 227 -8.26 24.54 51.52
CA LYS A 227 -9.53 24.55 52.28
C LYS A 227 -10.24 25.90 52.54
N VAL A 228 -11.51 25.95 52.12
CA VAL A 228 -12.65 26.31 52.99
C VAL A 228 -13.75 25.27 52.76
#